data_AF-A0A6C0B754-F1
#
_entry.id   AF-A0A6C0B754-F1
#
_cell.length_a   1.000
_cell.length_b   1.000
_cell.length_c   1.000
_cell.angle_alpha   90.00
_cell.angle_beta   90.00
_cell.angle_gamma   90.00
#
_symmetry.space_group_name_H-M   'P 1'
#
loop_
_entity.id
_entity.type
_entity.pdbx_description
1 polymer ?
#
loop_
_entity_poly.entity_id
_entity_poly.type
_entity_poly.pdbx_seq_one_letter_code
_entity_poly.pdbx_strand_id
1 'polypeptide(L)'
;MSFITFQKTATEKIGQNVRTEINNGTLSSLKAMPQKDLTSDGASSFAMARRQYTEVYPVIDQSINKKKKFIGGNRDASSVVARRRAVEVGVGTLNANKLPTSMMGVRDINDTSSALRRARAGGAYVPPKKTNHYAASVDPRTFMFQ
;
A
#
# COMPACT_ATOMS: atom_id res chain seq x y z
N MET A 1 33.58 38.36 38.46
CA MET A 1 32.65 38.50 37.32
C MET A 1 32.18 37.12 36.92
N SER A 2 30.93 36.77 37.23
CA SER A 2 30.34 35.46 36.93
C SER A 2 29.58 35.56 35.61
N PHE A 3 29.99 34.79 34.60
CA PHE A 3 29.30 34.73 33.31
C PHE A 3 28.14 33.74 33.41
N ILE A 4 26.93 34.22 33.17
CA ILE A 4 25.72 33.40 33.08
C ILE A 4 25.72 32.74 31.70
N THR A 5 25.97 31.43 31.65
CA THR A 5 25.84 30.65 30.42
C THR A 5 24.37 30.31 30.20
N PHE A 6 23.73 30.92 29.18
CA PHE A 6 22.40 30.53 28.75
C PHE A 6 22.44 29.16 28.08
N GLN A 7 21.90 28.14 28.74
CA GLN A 7 21.63 26.85 28.11
C GLN A 7 20.57 27.04 27.02
N LYS A 8 20.87 26.55 25.81
CA LYS A 8 19.95 26.54 24.67
C LYS A 8 18.76 25.64 25.03
N THR A 9 17.64 26.25 25.39
CA THR A 9 16.38 25.54 25.64
C THR A 9 16.03 24.74 24.38
N ALA A 10 16.00 23.42 24.51
CA ALA A 10 15.38 22.57 23.51
C ALA A 10 13.99 23.13 23.22
N THR A 11 13.62 23.20 21.94
CA THR A 11 12.29 23.63 21.53
C THR A 11 11.30 22.56 21.96
N GLU A 12 10.93 22.54 23.24
CA GLU A 12 9.79 21.82 23.75
C GLU A 12 8.57 22.45 23.10
N LYS A 13 8.08 21.81 22.04
CA LYS A 13 6.82 22.19 21.42
C LYS A 13 5.75 22.08 22.49
N ILE A 14 5.27 23.25 22.91
CA ILE A 14 4.08 23.47 23.73
C ILE A 14 2.96 22.54 23.23
N GLY A 15 2.57 21.57 24.05
CA GLY A 15 1.19 21.14 24.28
C GLY A 15 0.30 20.72 23.11
N GLN A 16 0.78 20.65 21.87
CA GLN A 16 0.02 20.02 20.79
C GLN A 16 0.44 18.56 20.74
N ASN A 17 -0.47 17.71 21.20
CA ASN A 17 -0.54 16.31 20.83
C ASN A 17 -0.83 16.26 19.32
N VAL A 18 0.16 16.64 18.50
CA VAL A 18 0.08 16.51 17.04
C VAL A 18 0.03 15.01 16.80
N ARG A 19 -1.18 14.50 16.55
CA ARG A 19 -1.36 13.13 16.09
C ARG A 19 -0.57 13.00 14.79
N THR A 20 0.60 12.41 14.85
CA THR A 20 1.43 12.10 13.67
C THR A 20 0.77 11.03 12.79
N GLU A 21 -0.30 10.40 13.29
CA GLU A 21 -1.04 9.30 12.69
C GLU A 21 -2.43 9.72 12.17
N ILE A 22 -2.68 11.01 11.93
CA ILE A 22 -3.96 11.47 11.33
C ILE A 22 -4.23 10.78 9.98
N ASN A 23 -3.15 10.53 9.23
CA ASN A 23 -3.22 9.86 7.95
C ASN A 23 -3.12 8.34 8.17
N ASN A 24 -4.25 7.64 7.99
CA ASN A 24 -4.32 6.18 8.18
C ASN A 24 -3.60 5.38 7.08
N GLY A 25 -2.87 6.02 6.15
CA GLY A 25 -2.14 5.36 5.07
C GLY A 25 -0.92 4.57 5.54
N THR A 26 -0.28 5.01 6.63
CA THR A 26 0.90 4.34 7.21
C THR A 26 0.80 4.33 8.73
N LEU A 27 0.91 3.16 9.36
CA LEU A 27 0.86 3.02 10.82
C LEU A 27 2.03 2.19 11.34
N SER A 28 2.54 2.54 12.52
CA SER A 28 3.65 1.86 13.20
C SER A 28 3.26 1.15 14.50
N SER A 29 1.98 1.21 14.91
CA SER A 29 1.52 0.56 16.14
C SER A 29 1.44 -0.97 15.99
N LEU A 30 1.52 -1.66 17.13
CA LEU A 30 1.37 -3.12 17.18
C LEU A 30 -0.06 -3.49 16.78
N LYS A 31 -0.22 -4.48 15.89
CA LYS A 31 -1.53 -4.87 15.31
C LYS A 31 -2.23 -3.75 14.54
N ALA A 32 -1.50 -2.71 14.13
CA ALA A 32 -2.05 -1.61 13.33
C ALA A 32 -2.78 -2.10 12.07
N MET A 33 -3.89 -1.43 11.73
CA MET A 33 -4.64 -1.65 10.49
C MET A 33 -4.58 -0.37 9.64
N PRO A 34 -3.54 -0.20 8.79
CA PRO A 34 -3.51 0.88 7.82
C PRO A 34 -4.69 0.77 6.85
N GLN A 35 -5.02 1.89 6.23
CA GLN A 35 -6.02 1.98 5.18
C GLN A 35 -5.67 1.03 4.02
N LYS A 36 -6.68 0.28 3.56
CA LYS A 36 -6.56 -0.59 2.39
C LYS A 36 -6.60 0.25 1.11
N ASP A 37 -5.84 -0.20 0.12
CA ASP A 37 -5.82 0.41 -1.22
C ASP A 37 -7.19 0.31 -1.93
N LEU A 38 -7.40 1.12 -2.97
CA LEU A 38 -8.61 1.21 -3.79
C LEU A 38 -8.93 -0.11 -4.53
N THR A 39 -7.91 -0.93 -4.84
CA THR A 39 -8.13 -2.27 -5.41
C THR A 39 -8.57 -3.30 -4.37
N SER A 40 -8.79 -2.90 -3.12
CA SER A 40 -9.48 -3.75 -2.16
C SER A 40 -10.94 -3.89 -2.56
N ASP A 41 -11.42 -5.12 -2.53
CA ASP A 41 -12.82 -5.54 -2.69
C ASP A 41 -13.81 -4.96 -1.66
N GLY A 42 -13.38 -3.99 -0.82
CA GLY A 42 -14.16 -3.46 0.30
C GLY A 42 -14.54 -4.50 1.36
N ALA A 43 -14.14 -5.77 1.20
CA ALA A 43 -14.62 -6.85 2.04
C ALA A 43 -13.90 -6.89 3.40
N SER A 44 -14.56 -7.52 4.37
CA SER A 44 -14.01 -7.74 5.71
C SER A 44 -13.07 -8.97 5.79
N SER A 45 -12.86 -9.69 4.69
CA SER A 45 -12.10 -10.95 4.63
C SER A 45 -10.70 -10.84 5.25
N PHE A 46 -9.98 -9.76 4.94
CA PHE A 46 -8.66 -9.46 5.50
C PHE A 46 -8.71 -9.19 7.02
N ALA A 47 -9.70 -8.39 7.47
CA ALA A 47 -9.86 -8.07 8.89
C ALA A 47 -10.25 -9.31 9.70
N MET A 48 -11.13 -10.15 9.14
CA MET A 48 -11.55 -11.42 9.72
C MET A 48 -10.38 -12.41 9.80
N ALA A 49 -9.55 -12.49 8.76
CA ALA A 49 -8.34 -13.33 8.76
C ALA A 49 -7.36 -12.93 9.89
N ARG A 50 -7.15 -11.61 10.09
CA ARG A 50 -6.33 -11.10 11.20
C ARG A 50 -6.93 -11.43 12.55
N ARG A 51 -8.25 -11.24 12.70
CA ARG A 51 -8.98 -11.56 13.93
C ARG A 51 -8.85 -13.06 14.26
N GLN A 52 -9.13 -13.91 13.29
CA GLN A 52 -9.02 -15.36 13.43
C GLN A 52 -7.60 -15.78 13.84
N TYR A 53 -6.56 -15.18 13.24
CA TYR A 53 -5.19 -15.43 13.65
C TYR A 53 -4.95 -15.03 15.11
N THR A 54 -5.37 -13.84 15.53
CA THR A 54 -5.18 -13.39 16.92
C THR A 54 -5.95 -14.21 17.94
N GLU A 55 -7.11 -14.76 17.58
CA GLU A 55 -7.93 -15.60 18.47
C GLU A 55 -7.39 -17.04 18.55
N VAL A 56 -6.89 -17.59 17.44
CA VAL A 56 -6.47 -19.01 17.34
C VAL A 56 -4.98 -19.22 17.63
N TYR A 57 -4.13 -18.22 17.41
CA TYR A 57 -2.71 -18.25 17.72
C TYR A 57 -2.38 -17.35 18.92
N PRO A 58 -2.66 -17.79 20.17
CA PRO A 58 -2.05 -17.15 21.32
C PRO A 58 -0.53 -17.37 21.25
N VAL A 59 0.23 -16.28 21.38
CA VAL A 59 1.71 -16.24 21.43
C VAL A 59 2.26 -16.96 22.67
N ILE A 60 1.39 -17.40 23.58
CA ILE A 60 1.75 -17.98 24.86
C ILE A 60 2.06 -19.47 24.66
N ASP A 61 3.35 -19.75 24.53
CA ASP A 61 4.00 -21.05 24.64
C ASP A 61 3.40 -22.19 23.79
N GLN A 62 3.87 -22.27 22.54
CA GLN A 62 3.47 -23.33 21.59
C GLN A 62 3.78 -24.74 22.09
N SER A 63 4.64 -24.92 23.11
CA SER A 63 4.97 -26.22 23.68
C SER A 63 3.81 -26.81 24.50
N ILE A 64 2.99 -25.96 25.14
CA ILE A 64 1.86 -26.37 25.99
C ILE A 64 0.63 -26.69 25.11
N ASN A 65 0.37 -25.87 24.09
CA ASN A 65 -0.78 -26.04 23.18
C ASN A 65 -0.59 -27.14 22.11
N LYS A 66 0.63 -27.64 21.90
CA LYS A 66 0.89 -28.77 21.00
C LYS A 66 0.49 -30.14 21.58
N LYS A 67 0.10 -30.21 22.86
CA LYS A 67 0.09 -31.49 23.58
C LYS A 67 -0.88 -32.55 23.04
N LYS A 68 -2.01 -32.22 22.41
CA LYS A 68 -2.82 -33.19 21.62
C LYS A 68 -3.67 -32.46 20.58
N LYS A 69 -3.16 -32.31 19.35
CA LYS A 69 -3.97 -31.77 18.25
C LYS A 69 -4.98 -32.83 17.79
N PHE A 70 -6.27 -32.60 18.03
CA PHE A 70 -7.35 -33.44 17.53
C PHE A 70 -7.30 -33.52 15.99
N ILE A 71 -7.28 -34.74 15.44
CA ILE A 71 -7.12 -35.00 13.99
C ILE A 71 -8.49 -35.01 13.25
N GLY A 72 -9.61 -35.11 13.98
CA GLY A 72 -10.95 -35.32 13.43
C GLY A 72 -11.70 -34.08 12.91
N GLY A 73 -11.00 -33.04 12.47
CA GLY A 73 -11.63 -31.85 11.88
C GLY A 73 -11.74 -31.91 10.35
N ASN A 74 -12.52 -30.99 9.75
CA ASN A 74 -12.55 -30.83 8.29
C ASN A 74 -11.14 -30.48 7.74
N ARG A 75 -10.73 -31.22 6.71
CA ARG A 75 -9.44 -31.12 6.01
C ARG A 75 -9.61 -30.99 4.49
N ASP A 76 -10.81 -30.60 4.05
CA ASP A 76 -11.02 -30.21 2.66
C ASP A 76 -10.07 -29.09 2.23
N ALA A 77 -9.81 -29.02 0.92
CA ALA A 77 -8.85 -28.06 0.37
C ALA A 77 -9.23 -26.61 0.72
N SER A 78 -10.53 -26.29 0.72
CA SER A 78 -11.08 -24.99 1.09
C SER A 78 -10.76 -24.59 2.53
N SER A 79 -10.97 -25.47 3.52
CA SER A 79 -10.66 -25.15 4.92
C SER A 79 -9.16 -25.02 5.18
N VAL A 80 -8.34 -25.82 4.49
CA VAL A 80 -6.88 -25.72 4.58
C VAL A 80 -6.39 -24.40 4.01
N VAL A 81 -6.88 -24.02 2.82
CA VAL A 81 -6.54 -22.74 2.18
C VAL A 81 -7.01 -21.56 3.03
N ALA A 82 -8.24 -21.59 3.56
CA ALA A 82 -8.75 -20.53 4.43
C ALA A 82 -7.88 -20.34 5.69
N ARG A 83 -7.48 -21.45 6.32
CA ARG A 83 -6.62 -21.42 7.51
C ARG A 83 -5.22 -20.92 7.20
N ARG A 84 -4.61 -21.39 6.11
CA ARG A 84 -3.30 -20.91 5.65
C ARG A 84 -3.34 -19.42 5.33
N ARG A 85 -4.38 -18.96 4.63
CA ARG A 85 -4.60 -17.53 4.37
C ARG A 85 -4.62 -16.71 5.66
N ALA A 86 -5.36 -17.17 6.68
CA ALA A 86 -5.40 -16.47 7.97
C ALA A 86 -4.03 -16.41 8.65
N VAL A 87 -3.23 -17.47 8.56
CA VAL A 87 -1.85 -17.50 9.08
C VAL A 87 -0.94 -16.51 8.37
N GLU A 88 -0.90 -16.54 7.04
CA GLU A 88 -0.06 -15.64 6.25
C GLU A 88 -0.42 -14.16 6.50
N VAL A 89 -1.72 -13.87 6.52
CA VAL A 89 -2.22 -12.53 6.85
C VAL A 89 -1.82 -12.13 8.27
N GLY A 90 -1.95 -13.00 9.25
CA GLY A 90 -1.56 -12.70 10.63
C GLY A 90 -0.06 -12.44 10.80
N VAL A 91 0.78 -13.33 10.28
CA VAL A 91 2.25 -13.24 10.38
C VAL A 91 2.78 -11.98 9.69
N GLY A 92 2.30 -11.69 8.47
CA GLY A 92 2.81 -10.58 7.67
C GLY A 92 2.31 -9.19 8.10
N THR A 93 1.18 -9.10 8.80
CA THR A 93 0.46 -7.81 8.91
C THR A 93 0.24 -7.28 10.33
N LEU A 94 0.57 -8.06 11.37
CA LEU A 94 0.40 -7.63 12.76
C LEU A 94 1.53 -6.72 13.30
N ASN A 95 2.48 -6.33 12.43
CA ASN A 95 3.54 -5.37 12.72
C ASN A 95 4.25 -5.62 14.06
N ALA A 96 4.79 -6.83 14.24
CA ALA A 96 5.44 -7.25 15.49
C ALA A 96 6.61 -6.32 15.90
N ASN A 97 7.32 -5.78 14.91
CA ASN A 97 8.51 -4.94 15.12
C ASN A 97 8.20 -3.44 15.20
N LYS A 98 6.91 -3.05 15.19
CA LYS A 98 6.47 -1.63 15.22
C LYS A 98 7.09 -0.76 14.13
N LEU A 99 7.38 -1.36 12.97
CA LEU A 99 7.90 -0.64 11.82
C LEU A 99 6.76 0.09 11.10
N PRO A 100 7.03 1.13 10.30
CA PRO A 100 6.02 1.73 9.45
C PRO A 100 5.43 0.68 8.49
N THR A 101 4.14 0.43 8.59
CA THR A 101 3.41 -0.52 7.73
C THR A 101 2.37 0.23 6.90
N SER A 102 2.31 -0.09 5.61
CA SER A 102 1.33 0.43 4.65
C SER A 102 0.67 -0.74 3.92
N MET A 103 -0.63 -0.61 3.66
CA MET A 103 -1.36 -1.52 2.78
C MET A 103 -1.73 -0.86 1.45
N MET A 104 -1.23 0.35 1.21
CA MET A 104 -1.38 1.08 -0.03
C MET A 104 -0.18 0.81 -0.94
N GLY A 105 -0.40 0.80 -2.25
CA GLY A 105 0.70 0.76 -3.21
C GLY A 105 1.68 1.93 -3.06
N VAL A 106 2.90 1.78 -3.57
CA VAL A 106 3.99 2.79 -3.51
C VAL A 106 3.59 4.14 -4.15
N ARG A 107 2.57 4.16 -5.01
CA ARG A 107 2.09 5.33 -5.73
C ARG A 107 0.57 5.30 -5.84
N ASP A 108 -0.08 6.42 -5.52
CA ASP A 108 -1.51 6.59 -5.78
C ASP A 108 -1.74 6.80 -7.29
N ILE A 109 -2.63 5.99 -7.88
CA ILE A 109 -2.99 6.09 -9.29
C ILE A 109 -3.64 7.46 -9.58
N ASN A 110 -4.35 8.03 -8.61
CA ASN A 110 -4.98 9.34 -8.74
C ASN A 110 -3.93 10.47 -8.78
N ASP A 111 -2.85 10.36 -8.01
CA ASP A 111 -1.74 11.31 -8.08
C ASP A 111 -1.01 11.22 -9.41
N THR A 112 -0.70 10.01 -9.87
CA THR A 112 -0.04 9.84 -11.18
C THR A 112 -0.91 10.33 -12.34
N SER A 113 -2.22 10.04 -12.32
CA SER A 113 -3.14 10.46 -13.37
C SER A 113 -3.42 11.97 -13.34
N SER A 114 -3.54 12.58 -12.15
CA SER A 114 -3.67 14.04 -12.02
C SER A 114 -2.40 14.77 -12.46
N ALA A 115 -1.22 14.26 -12.10
CA ALA A 115 0.07 14.78 -12.55
C ALA A 115 0.21 14.70 -14.08
N LEU A 116 -0.15 13.57 -14.68
CA LEU A 116 -0.15 13.37 -16.13
C LEU A 116 -1.11 14.35 -16.84
N ARG A 117 -2.32 14.55 -16.28
CA ARG A 117 -3.28 15.53 -16.82
C ARG A 117 -2.74 16.95 -16.76
N ARG A 118 -2.09 17.35 -15.65
CA ARG A 118 -1.42 18.66 -15.54
C ARG A 118 -0.28 18.81 -16.56
N ALA A 119 0.56 17.81 -16.73
CA ALA A 119 1.65 17.83 -17.71
C ALA A 119 1.12 18.03 -19.14
N ARG A 120 0.03 17.33 -19.50
CA ARG A 120 -0.64 17.48 -20.80
C ARG A 120 -1.34 18.85 -20.95
N ALA A 121 -2.03 19.31 -19.91
CA ALA A 121 -2.70 20.61 -19.90
C ALA A 121 -1.71 21.78 -19.99
N GLY A 122 -0.51 21.64 -19.40
CA GLY A 122 0.56 22.63 -19.46
C GLY A 122 1.33 22.67 -20.79
N GLY A 123 0.89 21.93 -21.81
CA GLY A 123 1.52 21.95 -23.14
C GLY A 123 2.81 21.13 -23.28
N ALA A 124 3.28 20.47 -22.21
CA ALA A 124 4.38 19.51 -22.26
C ALA A 124 3.88 18.15 -22.79
N TYR A 125 3.42 18.13 -24.04
CA TYR A 125 3.06 16.91 -24.76
C TYR A 125 3.92 16.82 -26.01
N VAL A 126 4.85 15.86 -26.05
CA VAL A 126 5.57 15.53 -27.29
C VAL A 126 4.56 14.81 -28.20
N PRO A 127 4.17 15.39 -29.33
CA PRO A 127 3.29 14.70 -30.26
C PRO A 127 3.99 13.43 -30.75
N PRO A 128 3.28 12.29 -30.88
CA PRO A 128 3.88 11.08 -31.40
C PRO A 128 4.49 11.35 -32.78
N LYS A 129 5.76 10.96 -32.96
CA LYS A 129 6.50 11.14 -34.22
C LYS A 129 5.69 10.56 -35.37
N LYS A 130 5.31 11.39 -36.35
CA LYS A 130 4.70 10.91 -37.59
C LYS A 130 5.80 10.28 -38.46
N THR A 131 5.82 8.95 -38.53
CA THR A 131 6.78 8.21 -39.38
C THR A 131 6.28 8.00 -40.81
N ASN A 132 5.00 8.23 -41.09
CA ASN A 132 4.42 8.05 -42.41
C ASN A 132 3.81 9.36 -42.90
N HIS A 133 4.64 10.27 -43.42
CA HIS A 133 4.14 11.19 -44.43
C HIS A 133 3.95 10.35 -45.68
N TYR A 134 2.71 10.08 -46.08
CA TYR A 134 2.48 9.64 -47.45
C TYR A 134 3.01 10.77 -48.33
N ALA A 135 4.18 10.56 -48.94
CA ALA A 135 4.61 11.36 -50.06
C ALA A 135 3.45 11.30 -51.04
N ALA A 136 2.87 12.46 -51.38
CA ALA A 136 1.77 12.52 -52.34
C ALA A 136 2.17 11.65 -53.53
N SER A 137 1.45 10.55 -53.76
CA SER A 137 1.72 9.72 -54.93
C SER A 137 1.40 10.61 -56.12
N VAL A 138 2.44 11.14 -56.76
CA VAL A 138 2.30 11.90 -57.99
C VAL A 138 1.73 10.89 -58.97
N ASP A 139 0.43 10.97 -59.27
CA ASP A 139 -0.20 10.09 -60.24
C ASP A 139 0.41 10.44 -61.60
N PRO A 140 1.17 9.53 -62.24
CA PRO A 140 1.84 9.83 -63.51
C PRO A 140 0.85 10.15 -64.64
N ARG A 141 -0.47 9.93 -64.44
CA ARG A 141 -1.53 10.28 -65.39
C ARG A 141 -1.87 11.77 -65.45
N THR A 142 -1.32 12.60 -64.56
CA THR A 142 -1.64 14.05 -64.50
C THR A 142 -0.83 14.91 -65.49
N PHE A 143 0.18 14.34 -66.19
CA PHE A 143 1.08 15.08 -67.09
C PHE A 143 1.05 14.65 -68.56
N MET A 144 0.07 13.84 -68.96
CA MET A 144 -0.13 13.49 -70.38
C MET A 144 -1.32 14.29 -70.87
N PHE A 145 -1.09 15.44 -71.53
CA PHE A 145 -1.90 16.14 -72.55
C PHE A 145 -1.63 17.65 -72.53
N GLN A 146 -0.63 18.07 -73.32
CA GLN A 146 -0.65 19.28 -74.15
C GLN A 146 0.35 19.11 -75.29
#